data_AF-A0A927KVT9-F1
#
_entry.id   AF-A0A927KVT9-F1
#
_cell.length_a   1.000
_cell.length_b   1.000
_cell.length_c   1.000
_cell.angle_alpha   90.00
_cell.angle_beta   90.00
_cell.angle_gamma   90.00
#
_symmetry.space_group_name_H-M   'P 1'
#
loop_
_entity.id
_entity.type
_entity.pdbx_description
1 polymer ?
#
loop_
_entity_poly.entity_id
_entity_poly.type
_entity_poly.pdbx_seq_one_letter_code
_entity_poly.pdbx_strand_id
1 'polypeptide(L)'
;MLSAEALRLTLIEVLLPTGVATSGAAYPTLAAGRVYDSRPAPVEDLDRADDTALPCLSLFTTSSGVNLRGDASSNWDTIAYTEIEIVAELMVKVQDDDGGFADAAETDPEGRMILAALCSQVRRLIEVSPLVRKIVRKIEDLDEPTFAVPELGLRYHRIMMKYRFSIKDDVFSQAGGLPEPCASVLAALPEQSYAREKLEALALQFPAQTMTPLKGVDMRTGSTVPGATVNFPS
;
A
#
# COMPACT_ATOMS: atom_id res chain seq x y z
N MET A 1 5.10 6.63 -5.75
CA MET A 1 4.92 7.72 -4.76
C MET A 1 5.17 7.14 -3.37
N LEU A 2 5.75 7.89 -2.43
CA LEU A 2 6.13 7.34 -1.11
C LEU A 2 4.92 7.10 -0.21
N SER A 3 3.97 8.02 -0.22
CA SER A 3 2.67 7.91 0.45
C SER A 3 1.88 6.65 0.07
N ALA A 4 2.00 6.18 -1.18
CA ALA A 4 1.41 4.92 -1.63
C ALA A 4 2.05 3.70 -0.94
N GLU A 5 3.39 3.66 -0.87
CA GLU A 5 4.09 2.57 -0.19
C GLU A 5 3.89 2.61 1.33
N ALA A 6 3.85 3.80 1.92
CA ALA A 6 3.50 3.98 3.32
C ALA A 6 2.06 3.50 3.62
N LEU A 7 1.13 3.66 2.68
CA LEU A 7 -0.22 3.12 2.81
C LEU A 7 -0.20 1.59 2.79
N ARG A 8 0.50 0.97 1.85
CA ARG A 8 0.64 -0.49 1.83
C ARG A 8 1.23 -1.03 3.14
N LEU A 9 2.31 -0.45 3.63
CA LEU A 9 2.92 -0.82 4.93
C LEU A 9 1.97 -0.58 6.11
N THR A 10 1.19 0.51 6.07
CA THR A 10 0.13 0.78 7.06
C THR A 10 -0.94 -0.30 7.04
N LEU A 11 -1.36 -0.76 5.85
CA LEU A 11 -2.34 -1.83 5.71
C LEU A 11 -1.79 -3.16 6.25
N ILE A 12 -0.50 -3.47 6.03
CA ILE A 12 0.16 -4.63 6.64
C ILE A 12 0.03 -4.58 8.17
N GLU A 13 0.37 -3.47 8.81
CA GLU A 13 0.25 -3.35 10.28
C GLU A 13 -1.20 -3.45 10.76
N VAL A 14 -2.18 -2.98 9.98
CA VAL A 14 -3.61 -3.08 10.33
C VAL A 14 -4.12 -4.52 10.24
N LEU A 15 -3.67 -5.27 9.23
CA LEU A 15 -4.11 -6.64 8.98
C LEU A 15 -3.33 -7.67 9.81
N LEU A 16 -2.08 -7.35 10.14
CA LEU A 16 -1.18 -8.11 10.97
C LEU A 16 -0.58 -7.22 12.07
N PRO A 17 -1.36 -6.89 13.13
CA PRO A 17 -0.88 -6.00 14.17
C PRO A 17 0.30 -6.60 14.94
N THR A 18 1.37 -5.83 15.06
CA THR A 18 2.62 -6.26 15.73
C THR A 18 2.36 -6.67 17.18
N GLY A 19 1.47 -5.95 17.88
CA GLY A 19 1.08 -6.28 19.26
C GLY A 19 0.41 -7.65 19.39
N VAL A 20 -0.32 -8.10 18.37
CA VAL A 20 -0.95 -9.43 18.35
C VAL A 20 0.09 -10.51 18.04
N ALA A 21 0.94 -10.27 17.05
CA ALA A 21 2.01 -11.19 16.67
C ALA A 21 3.00 -11.48 17.83
N THR A 22 3.25 -10.48 18.69
CA THR A 22 4.16 -10.60 19.83
C THR A 22 3.50 -11.18 21.09
N SER A 23 2.22 -10.89 21.34
CA SER A 23 1.51 -11.36 22.54
C SER A 23 0.87 -12.74 22.38
N GLY A 24 0.75 -13.25 21.15
CA GLY A 24 0.01 -14.49 20.86
C GLY A 24 -1.50 -14.34 21.02
N ALA A 25 -2.01 -13.10 21.02
CA ALA A 25 -3.45 -12.84 21.01
C ALA A 25 -4.11 -13.33 19.71
N ALA A 26 -5.44 -13.34 19.68
CA ALA A 26 -6.18 -13.69 18.46
C ALA A 26 -5.97 -12.64 17.37
N TYR A 27 -5.65 -13.10 16.16
CA TYR A 27 -5.55 -12.24 14.98
C TYR A 27 -6.89 -11.64 14.58
N PRO A 28 -6.88 -10.42 14.01
CA PRO A 28 -8.11 -9.73 13.63
C PRO A 28 -8.75 -10.31 12.36
N THR A 29 -8.03 -11.16 11.62
CA THR A 29 -8.50 -11.78 10.38
C THR A 29 -8.28 -13.30 10.38
N LEU A 30 -9.04 -14.01 9.53
CA LEU A 30 -8.86 -15.44 9.29
C LEU A 30 -7.50 -15.80 8.66
N ALA A 31 -6.80 -14.83 8.07
CA ALA A 31 -5.45 -15.03 7.55
C ALA A 31 -4.40 -15.23 8.64
N ALA A 32 -4.73 -14.92 9.90
CA ALA A 32 -3.81 -15.03 11.03
C ALA A 32 -2.47 -14.31 10.74
N GLY A 33 -1.35 -15.03 10.89
CA GLY A 33 0.00 -14.53 10.59
C GLY A 33 0.36 -14.44 9.10
N ARG A 34 -0.52 -14.90 8.18
CA ARG A 34 -0.22 -15.06 6.74
C ARG A 34 -0.63 -13.81 5.94
N VAL A 35 0.03 -12.70 6.24
CA VAL A 35 -0.13 -11.43 5.52
C VAL A 35 1.20 -11.04 4.89
N TYR A 36 1.23 -10.95 3.57
CA TYR A 36 2.44 -10.82 2.79
C TYR A 36 2.53 -9.49 2.08
N ASP A 37 3.77 -8.97 2.03
CA ASP A 37 4.07 -7.65 1.52
C ASP A 37 4.77 -7.74 0.16
N SER A 38 4.08 -7.34 -0.91
CA SER A 38 4.58 -7.35 -2.30
C SER A 38 5.10 -8.71 -2.79
N ARG A 39 4.59 -9.82 -2.23
CA ARG A 39 4.95 -11.17 -2.63
C ARG A 39 3.78 -12.13 -2.38
N PRO A 40 3.66 -13.23 -3.14
CA PRO A 40 2.71 -14.29 -2.83
C PRO A 40 3.12 -15.03 -1.55
N ALA A 41 2.16 -15.78 -1.00
CA ALA A 41 2.40 -16.68 0.13
C ALA A 41 3.43 -17.75 -0.25
N PRO A 42 4.50 -17.94 0.54
CA PRO A 42 5.50 -18.95 0.26
C PRO A 42 5.03 -20.33 0.74
N VAL A 43 5.57 -21.40 0.14
CA VAL A 43 5.13 -22.79 0.38
C VAL A 43 5.50 -23.27 1.79
N GLU A 44 6.62 -22.78 2.32
CA GLU A 44 7.10 -23.10 3.65
C GLU A 44 6.18 -22.63 4.78
N ASP A 45 5.32 -21.64 4.51
CA ASP A 45 4.34 -21.14 5.49
C ASP A 45 3.04 -21.97 5.50
N LEU A 46 2.92 -22.94 4.60
CA LEU A 46 1.85 -23.93 4.60
C LEU A 46 2.26 -25.12 5.45
N ASP A 47 1.47 -25.42 6.48
CA ASP A 47 1.77 -26.53 7.38
C ASP A 47 1.71 -27.86 6.60
N ARG A 48 2.74 -28.69 6.74
CA ARG A 48 2.91 -29.89 5.91
C ARG A 48 1.95 -31.02 6.31
N ALA A 49 1.32 -30.90 7.47
CA ALA A 49 0.59 -31.97 8.13
C ALA A 49 -0.94 -31.88 7.97
N ASP A 50 -1.47 -30.77 7.46
CA ASP A 50 -2.90 -30.55 7.31
C ASP A 50 -3.26 -30.30 5.85
N ASP A 51 -4.16 -31.13 5.30
CA ASP A 51 -4.82 -30.91 4.00
C ASP A 51 -5.85 -29.75 4.06
N THR A 52 -5.85 -28.98 5.16
CA THR A 52 -6.81 -27.90 5.40
C THR A 52 -6.36 -26.65 4.65
N ALA A 53 -7.25 -26.11 3.80
CA ALA A 53 -6.97 -24.89 3.05
C ALA A 53 -6.77 -23.70 4.02
N LEU A 54 -5.62 -23.03 3.92
CA LEU A 54 -5.23 -21.95 4.81
C LEU A 54 -5.49 -20.58 4.15
N PRO A 55 -6.26 -19.69 4.81
CA PRO A 55 -6.45 -18.34 4.30
C PRO A 55 -5.15 -17.52 4.41
N CYS A 56 -4.84 -16.77 3.35
CA CYS A 56 -3.73 -15.82 3.31
C CYS A 56 -4.10 -14.53 2.58
N LEU A 57 -3.33 -13.47 2.84
CA LEU A 57 -3.45 -12.16 2.18
C LEU A 57 -2.11 -11.75 1.58
N SER A 58 -2.11 -11.26 0.35
CA SER A 58 -0.94 -10.65 -0.29
C SER A 58 -1.29 -9.25 -0.77
N LEU A 59 -0.49 -8.25 -0.40
CA LEU A 59 -0.76 -6.84 -0.70
C LEU A 59 0.24 -6.30 -1.73
N PHE A 60 -0.29 -5.63 -2.76
CA PHE A 60 0.50 -5.03 -3.83
C PHE A 60 0.05 -3.59 -4.10
N THR A 61 1.01 -2.68 -4.27
CA THR A 61 0.75 -1.37 -4.87
C THR A 61 0.74 -1.57 -6.39
N THR A 62 -0.41 -1.46 -7.05
CA THR A 62 -0.51 -1.71 -8.49
C THR A 62 -0.25 -0.45 -9.31
N SER A 63 -0.74 0.69 -8.82
CA SER A 63 -0.48 2.00 -9.43
C SER A 63 -0.51 3.11 -8.38
N SER A 64 0.21 4.20 -8.65
CA SER A 64 0.11 5.43 -7.87
C SER A 64 0.33 6.62 -8.80
N GLY A 65 -0.33 7.73 -8.53
CA GLY A 65 -0.23 8.90 -9.39
C GLY A 65 -0.79 10.16 -8.75
N VAL A 66 -0.56 11.26 -9.46
CA VAL A 66 -1.00 12.60 -9.06
C VAL A 66 -1.72 13.21 -10.25
N ASN A 67 -2.95 13.66 -10.03
CA ASN A 67 -3.71 14.41 -11.02
C ASN A 67 -3.80 15.87 -10.61
N LEU A 68 -3.70 16.77 -11.59
CA LEU A 68 -4.06 18.17 -11.42
C LEU A 68 -5.58 18.28 -11.19
N ARG A 69 -6.02 19.24 -10.38
CA ARG A 69 -7.46 19.44 -10.11
C ARG A 69 -8.27 19.96 -11.30
N GLY A 70 -7.58 20.39 -12.35
CA GLY A 70 -8.18 20.80 -13.63
C GLY A 70 -7.21 21.61 -14.47
N ASP A 71 -7.61 21.96 -15.70
CA ASP A 71 -6.73 22.60 -16.68
C ASP A 71 -6.20 23.98 -16.24
N ALA A 72 -6.92 24.66 -15.36
CA ALA A 72 -6.53 25.96 -14.79
C ALA A 72 -5.84 25.85 -13.41
N SER A 73 -5.56 24.63 -12.94
CA SER A 73 -4.96 24.43 -11.61
C SER A 73 -3.46 24.75 -11.61
N SER A 74 -2.97 25.30 -10.51
CA SER A 74 -1.54 25.54 -10.32
C SER A 74 -0.78 24.22 -10.20
N ASN A 75 0.53 24.22 -10.48
CA ASN A 75 1.39 23.02 -10.40
C ASN A 75 1.32 22.26 -9.06
N TRP A 76 0.84 22.91 -8.00
CA TRP A 76 0.77 22.36 -6.63
C TRP A 76 -0.65 22.01 -6.18
N ASP A 77 -1.67 22.29 -7.00
CA ASP A 77 -3.07 21.96 -6.70
C ASP A 77 -3.40 20.58 -7.26
N THR A 78 -2.92 19.57 -6.55
CA THR A 78 -2.94 18.18 -6.97
C THR A 78 -3.87 17.29 -6.13
N ILE A 79 -4.27 16.17 -6.71
CA ILE A 79 -4.96 15.06 -6.05
C ILE A 79 -4.12 13.81 -6.29
N ALA A 80 -3.49 13.35 -5.23
CA ALA A 80 -2.79 12.07 -5.19
C ALA A 80 -3.79 10.90 -5.06
N TYR A 81 -3.49 9.81 -5.76
CA TYR A 81 -4.22 8.56 -5.68
C TYR A 81 -3.27 7.37 -5.69
N THR A 82 -3.75 6.23 -5.20
CA THR A 82 -3.07 4.95 -5.33
C THR A 82 -4.08 3.83 -5.46
N GLU A 83 -3.70 2.80 -6.19
CA GLU A 83 -4.43 1.54 -6.29
C GLU A 83 -3.64 0.47 -5.53
N ILE A 84 -4.33 -0.21 -4.63
CA ILE A 84 -3.77 -1.33 -3.87
C ILE A 84 -4.64 -2.55 -4.16
N GLU A 85 -4.00 -3.64 -4.52
CA GLU A 85 -4.62 -4.93 -4.68
C GLU A 85 -4.29 -5.79 -3.48
N ILE A 86 -5.33 -6.27 -2.80
CA ILE A 86 -5.23 -7.23 -1.71
C ILE A 86 -5.77 -8.55 -2.23
N VAL A 87 -4.87 -9.52 -2.43
CA VAL A 87 -5.25 -10.83 -2.94
C VAL A 87 -5.52 -11.74 -1.76
N ALA A 88 -6.79 -12.16 -1.61
CA ALA A 88 -7.25 -13.09 -0.60
C ALA A 88 -7.40 -14.48 -1.21
N GLU A 89 -6.73 -15.47 -0.61
CA GLU A 89 -6.63 -16.81 -1.18
C GLU A 89 -6.78 -17.87 -0.10
N LEU A 90 -7.31 -19.03 -0.50
CA LEU A 90 -7.18 -20.27 0.27
C LEU A 90 -6.09 -21.11 -0.36
N MET A 91 -4.99 -21.28 0.35
CA MET A 91 -3.84 -22.02 -0.12
C MET A 91 -3.89 -23.45 0.38
N VAL A 92 -3.65 -24.39 -0.52
CA VAL A 92 -3.36 -25.79 -0.21
C VAL A 92 -1.96 -26.11 -0.68
N LYS A 93 -1.32 -27.05 0.00
CA LYS A 93 -0.04 -27.57 -0.45
C LYS A 93 -0.29 -28.66 -1.48
N VAL A 94 0.26 -28.49 -2.68
CA VAL A 94 0.25 -29.50 -3.73
C VAL A 94 1.65 -30.14 -3.82
N GLN A 95 1.71 -31.45 -4.02
CA GLN A 95 2.95 -32.17 -4.30
C GLN A 95 2.97 -32.62 -5.76
N ASP A 96 4.07 -32.35 -6.45
CA ASP A 96 4.41 -32.94 -7.73
C ASP A 96 5.74 -33.71 -7.65
N ASP A 97 6.19 -34.25 -8.78
CA ASP A 97 7.45 -35.02 -8.89
C ASP A 97 8.71 -34.16 -8.70
N ASP A 98 8.62 -32.82 -8.82
CA ASP A 98 9.72 -31.85 -8.73
C ASP A 98 9.78 -31.13 -7.36
N GLY A 99 8.72 -31.21 -6.54
CA GLY A 99 8.68 -30.64 -5.19
C GLY A 99 7.27 -30.29 -4.70
N GLY A 100 7.20 -29.66 -3.53
CA GLY A 100 5.94 -29.10 -3.02
C GLY A 100 5.80 -27.63 -3.43
N PHE A 101 4.63 -27.24 -3.94
CA PHE A 101 4.29 -25.85 -4.21
C PHE A 101 2.97 -25.44 -3.53
N ALA A 102 2.79 -24.13 -3.36
CA ALA A 102 1.58 -23.52 -2.82
C ALA A 102 0.66 -23.18 -4.00
N ASP A 103 -0.56 -23.71 -3.99
CA ASP A 103 -1.56 -23.39 -5.00
C ASP A 103 -2.91 -23.08 -4.33
N ALA A 104 -3.76 -22.36 -5.04
CA ALA A 104 -5.09 -22.07 -4.57
C ALA A 104 -5.96 -23.34 -4.60
N ALA A 105 -6.71 -23.58 -3.53
CA ALA A 105 -7.59 -24.74 -3.39
C ALA A 105 -8.67 -24.80 -4.49
N GLU A 106 -9.09 -26.02 -4.85
CA GLU A 106 -10.24 -26.26 -5.73
C GLU A 106 -11.53 -25.69 -5.12
N THR A 107 -12.43 -25.18 -5.97
CA THR A 107 -13.61 -24.44 -5.50
C THR A 107 -14.66 -25.32 -4.81
N ASP A 108 -14.86 -25.15 -3.50
CA ASP A 108 -15.99 -25.69 -2.73
C ASP A 108 -16.86 -24.58 -2.07
N PRO A 109 -18.11 -24.86 -1.66
CA PRO A 109 -18.98 -23.85 -1.05
C PRO A 109 -18.47 -23.28 0.28
N GLU A 110 -17.77 -24.06 1.08
CA GLU A 110 -17.27 -23.68 2.41
C GLU A 110 -16.10 -22.71 2.28
N GLY A 111 -15.13 -23.01 1.41
CA GLY A 111 -14.02 -22.14 1.08
C GLY A 111 -14.48 -20.79 0.51
N ARG A 112 -15.58 -20.74 -0.26
CA ARG A 112 -16.15 -19.46 -0.72
C ARG A 112 -16.70 -18.63 0.44
N MET A 113 -17.32 -19.25 1.44
CA MET A 113 -17.80 -18.55 2.62
C MET A 113 -16.64 -18.01 3.47
N ILE A 114 -15.57 -18.80 3.63
CA ILE A 114 -14.36 -18.40 4.36
C ILE A 114 -13.70 -17.18 3.68
N LEU A 115 -13.56 -17.19 2.35
CA LEU A 115 -13.01 -16.05 1.61
C LEU A 115 -13.87 -14.80 1.72
N ALA A 116 -15.19 -14.93 1.61
CA ALA A 116 -16.10 -13.80 1.77
C ALA A 116 -16.03 -13.20 3.18
N ALA A 117 -15.90 -14.06 4.22
CA ALA A 117 -15.69 -13.62 5.59
C ALA A 117 -14.35 -12.91 5.77
N LEU A 118 -13.26 -13.45 5.20
CA LEU A 118 -11.94 -12.82 5.22
C LEU A 118 -11.97 -11.44 4.55
N CYS A 119 -12.53 -11.32 3.35
CA CYS A 119 -12.64 -10.04 2.63
C CYS A 119 -13.46 -9.03 3.43
N SER A 120 -14.56 -9.47 4.06
CA SER A 120 -15.39 -8.61 4.92
C SER A 120 -14.62 -8.10 6.15
N GLN A 121 -13.80 -8.94 6.78
CA GLN A 121 -12.93 -8.56 7.89
C GLN A 121 -11.87 -7.54 7.47
N VAL A 122 -11.19 -7.79 6.35
CA VAL A 122 -10.22 -6.87 5.76
C VAL A 122 -10.86 -5.51 5.53
N ARG A 123 -12.00 -5.46 4.82
CA ARG A 123 -12.71 -4.23 4.53
C ARG A 123 -13.06 -3.47 5.81
N ARG A 124 -13.63 -4.15 6.80
CA ARG A 124 -14.01 -3.54 8.08
C ARG A 124 -12.80 -2.90 8.77
N LEU A 125 -11.67 -3.59 8.84
CA LEU A 125 -10.45 -3.09 9.48
C LEU A 125 -9.90 -1.85 8.78
N ILE A 126 -9.88 -1.84 7.44
CA ILE A 126 -9.42 -0.70 6.65
C ILE A 126 -10.32 0.53 6.87
N GLU A 127 -11.64 0.34 6.87
CA GLU A 127 -12.61 1.44 7.00
C GLU A 127 -12.54 2.16 8.36
N VAL A 128 -12.30 1.41 9.43
CA VAL A 128 -12.28 1.92 10.82
C VAL A 128 -10.88 2.31 11.31
N SER A 129 -9.82 1.90 10.62
CA SER A 129 -8.46 2.09 11.12
C SER A 129 -8.08 3.58 11.18
N PRO A 130 -7.73 4.11 12.37
CA PRO A 130 -7.24 5.48 12.49
C PRO A 130 -5.86 5.65 11.84
N LEU A 131 -5.07 4.59 11.74
CA LEU A 131 -3.76 4.60 11.09
C LEU A 131 -3.91 4.84 9.57
N VAL A 132 -4.87 4.16 8.94
CA VAL A 132 -5.20 4.36 7.51
C VAL A 132 -5.64 5.81 7.25
N ARG A 133 -6.43 6.41 8.15
CA ARG A 133 -6.90 7.81 8.04
C ARG A 133 -5.77 8.85 8.10
N LYS A 134 -4.56 8.49 8.56
CA LYS A 134 -3.42 9.40 8.50
C LYS A 134 -2.96 9.66 7.07
N ILE A 135 -3.14 8.70 6.15
CA ILE A 135 -2.74 8.81 4.74
C ILE A 135 -3.95 9.00 3.82
N VAL A 136 -4.99 8.17 4.01
CA VAL A 136 -6.15 8.10 3.12
C VAL A 136 -7.14 9.21 3.45
N ARG A 137 -7.54 9.96 2.41
CA ARG A 137 -8.64 10.95 2.49
C ARG A 137 -9.99 10.26 2.33
N LYS A 138 -10.11 9.42 1.30
CA LYS A 138 -11.31 8.62 1.01
C LYS A 138 -10.92 7.35 0.24
N ILE A 139 -11.76 6.33 0.37
CA ILE A 139 -11.80 5.19 -0.55
C ILE A 139 -12.68 5.65 -1.71
N GLU A 140 -12.12 5.69 -2.92
CA GLU A 140 -12.86 6.12 -4.11
C GLU A 140 -13.66 4.99 -4.72
N ASP A 141 -13.07 3.79 -4.74
CA ASP A 141 -13.64 2.61 -5.36
C ASP A 141 -13.12 1.33 -4.67
N LEU A 142 -13.93 0.28 -4.73
CA LEU A 142 -13.61 -1.06 -4.28
C LEU A 142 -14.30 -2.07 -5.18
N ASP A 143 -13.50 -2.87 -5.88
CA ASP A 143 -13.96 -4.01 -6.68
C ASP A 143 -13.38 -5.32 -6.11
N GLU A 144 -14.16 -6.40 -6.16
CA GLU A 144 -13.79 -7.70 -5.58
C GLU A 144 -14.00 -8.85 -6.60
N PRO A 145 -13.31 -8.81 -7.77
CA PRO A 145 -13.43 -9.88 -8.74
C PRO A 145 -12.91 -11.21 -8.18
N THR A 146 -13.73 -12.24 -8.33
CA THR A 146 -13.28 -13.63 -8.13
C THR A 146 -12.38 -14.02 -9.30
N PHE A 147 -11.23 -14.62 -9.02
CA PHE A 147 -10.37 -15.15 -10.07
C PHE A 147 -10.88 -16.52 -10.52
N ALA A 148 -11.34 -16.58 -11.77
CA ALA A 148 -11.69 -17.82 -12.43
C ALA A 148 -11.17 -17.78 -13.86
N VAL A 149 -10.71 -18.92 -14.37
CA VAL A 149 -10.33 -19.08 -15.77
C VAL A 149 -11.23 -20.17 -16.36
N PRO A 150 -12.49 -19.83 -16.71
CA PRO A 150 -13.49 -20.82 -17.13
C PRO A 150 -13.08 -21.59 -18.38
N GLU A 151 -12.34 -20.93 -19.28
CA GLU A 151 -11.84 -21.51 -20.54
C GLU A 151 -10.85 -22.66 -20.32
N LEU A 152 -10.16 -22.69 -19.18
CA LEU A 152 -9.27 -23.76 -18.78
C LEU A 152 -9.91 -24.70 -17.74
N GLY A 153 -11.18 -24.50 -17.40
CA GLY A 153 -11.87 -25.24 -16.34
C GLY A 153 -11.37 -24.94 -14.92
N LEU A 154 -10.43 -24.00 -14.77
CA LEU A 154 -9.79 -23.68 -13.49
C LEU A 154 -10.61 -22.66 -12.72
N ARG A 155 -10.98 -23.02 -11.49
CA ARG A 155 -11.66 -22.13 -10.54
C ARG A 155 -10.85 -22.13 -9.25
N TYR A 156 -10.10 -21.06 -9.04
CA TYR A 156 -9.27 -20.90 -7.86
C TYR A 156 -10.03 -20.19 -6.76
N HIS A 157 -9.81 -20.60 -5.51
CA HIS A 157 -10.24 -19.87 -4.33
C HIS A 157 -9.40 -18.60 -4.11
N ARG A 158 -9.59 -17.63 -5.00
CA ARG A 158 -8.89 -16.34 -5.01
C ARG A 158 -9.86 -15.20 -5.28
N ILE A 159 -9.81 -14.17 -4.44
CA ILE A 159 -10.53 -12.89 -4.62
C ILE A 159 -9.50 -11.77 -4.61
N MET A 160 -9.53 -10.91 -5.63
CA MET A 160 -8.67 -9.74 -5.71
C MET A 160 -9.46 -8.53 -5.21
N MET A 161 -9.19 -8.02 -4.01
CA MET A 161 -9.80 -6.79 -3.52
C MET A 161 -9.02 -5.59 -4.05
N LYS A 162 -9.57 -4.93 -5.07
CA LYS A 162 -8.96 -3.80 -5.76
C LYS A 162 -9.47 -2.51 -5.16
N TYR A 163 -8.65 -1.88 -4.34
CA TYR A 163 -8.95 -0.58 -3.76
C TYR A 163 -8.36 0.54 -4.58
N ARG A 164 -9.16 1.58 -4.81
CA ARG A 164 -8.66 2.89 -5.23
C ARG A 164 -8.79 3.87 -4.09
N PHE A 165 -7.66 4.42 -3.64
CA PHE A 165 -7.61 5.39 -2.56
C PHE A 165 -7.25 6.78 -3.09
N SER A 166 -7.95 7.80 -2.60
CA SER A 166 -7.44 9.17 -2.63
C SER A 166 -6.58 9.39 -1.39
N ILE A 167 -5.31 9.75 -1.60
CA ILE A 167 -4.32 9.87 -0.53
C ILE A 167 -3.82 11.32 -0.40
N LYS A 168 -3.13 11.59 0.71
CA LYS A 168 -2.31 12.81 0.83
C LYS A 168 -1.05 12.65 -0.03
N ASP A 169 -0.68 13.72 -0.73
CA ASP A 169 0.52 13.78 -1.57
C ASP A 169 1.79 13.87 -0.72
N ASP A 170 2.93 13.56 -1.33
CA ASP A 170 4.24 13.60 -0.69
C ASP A 170 4.71 15.06 -0.50
N VAL A 171 4.88 15.50 0.74
CA VAL A 171 5.37 16.84 1.07
C VAL A 171 6.79 16.76 1.60
N PHE A 172 7.75 17.11 0.74
CA PHE A 172 9.17 17.14 1.05
C PHE A 172 9.56 18.41 1.81
N SER A 173 10.47 18.25 2.78
CA SER A 173 11.08 19.35 3.51
C SER A 173 12.55 19.51 3.11
N GLN A 174 13.02 20.76 3.04
CA GLN A 174 14.45 21.06 2.84
C GLN A 174 15.31 20.59 4.02
N ALA A 175 14.73 20.49 5.21
CA ALA A 175 15.44 19.99 6.39
C ALA A 175 15.82 18.49 6.28
N GLY A 176 15.34 17.79 5.24
CA GLY A 176 15.52 16.35 5.08
C GLY A 176 14.55 15.54 5.93
N GLY A 177 14.79 14.23 5.98
CA GLY A 177 13.92 13.26 6.63
C GLY A 177 12.77 12.78 5.73
N LEU A 178 11.95 11.87 6.27
CA LEU A 178 10.79 11.35 5.55
C LEU A 178 9.81 12.48 5.21
N PRO A 179 9.28 12.53 3.98
CA PRO A 179 8.21 13.45 3.64
C PRO A 179 6.92 13.10 4.39
N GLU A 180 6.05 14.08 4.57
CA GLU A 180 4.67 13.80 5.00
C GLU A 180 3.90 13.15 3.83
N PRO A 181 2.97 12.21 4.08
CA PRO A 181 2.50 11.72 5.38
C PRO A 181 3.36 10.59 6.00
N CYS A 182 4.44 10.16 5.36
CA CYS A 182 5.25 9.02 5.81
C CYS A 182 5.84 9.25 7.21
N ALA A 183 6.28 10.48 7.51
CA ALA A 183 6.75 10.85 8.85
C ALA A 183 5.64 10.70 9.92
N SER A 184 4.44 11.21 9.66
CA SER A 184 3.29 11.05 10.56
C SER A 184 2.86 9.60 10.79
N VAL A 185 3.07 8.74 9.79
CA VAL A 185 2.80 7.31 9.86
C VAL A 185 3.86 6.61 10.70
N LEU A 186 5.14 6.87 10.41
CA LEU A 186 6.26 6.33 11.18
C LEU A 186 6.11 6.61 12.68
N ALA A 187 5.72 7.84 13.04
CA ALA A 187 5.50 8.23 14.43
C ALA A 187 4.32 7.51 15.11
N ALA A 188 3.37 6.98 14.33
CA ALA A 188 2.19 6.29 14.84
C ALA A 188 2.34 4.76 14.86
N LEU A 189 3.37 4.22 14.19
CA LEU A 189 3.62 2.78 14.13
C LEU A 189 4.28 2.27 15.42
N PRO A 190 3.93 1.05 15.87
CA PRO A 190 4.60 0.40 17.00
C PRO A 190 6.11 0.27 16.78
N GLU A 191 6.90 0.39 17.85
CA GLU A 191 8.38 0.40 17.80
C GLU A 191 8.98 -0.84 17.14
N GLN A 192 8.35 -2.01 17.30
CA GLN A 192 8.86 -3.28 16.77
C GLN A 192 8.15 -3.70 15.48
N SER A 193 7.38 -2.81 14.85
CA SER A 193 6.63 -3.16 13.65
C SER A 193 7.51 -3.26 12.42
N TYR A 194 7.23 -4.26 11.58
CA TYR A 194 7.85 -4.42 10.26
C TYR A 194 7.74 -3.14 9.42
N ALA A 195 6.55 -2.52 9.43
CA ALA A 195 6.29 -1.27 8.70
C ALA A 195 7.21 -0.13 9.16
N ARG A 196 7.46 -0.03 10.48
CA ARG A 196 8.35 0.99 11.06
C ARG A 196 9.79 0.79 10.61
N GLU A 197 10.30 -0.44 10.71
CA GLU A 197 11.67 -0.77 10.28
C GLU A 197 11.93 -0.34 8.83
N LYS A 198 10.98 -0.62 7.91
CA LYS A 198 11.11 -0.23 6.51
C LYS A 198 11.08 1.27 6.30
N LEU A 199 10.21 1.99 7.01
CA LEU A 199 10.15 3.46 6.94
C LEU A 199 11.39 4.11 7.55
N GLU A 200 11.93 3.60 8.67
CA GLU A 200 13.17 4.11 9.26
C GLU A 200 14.37 3.90 8.33
N ALA A 201 14.49 2.73 7.71
CA ALA A 201 15.53 2.46 6.71
C ALA A 201 15.43 3.43 5.51
N LEU A 202 14.20 3.72 5.08
CA LEU A 202 13.93 4.65 3.98
C LEU A 202 14.22 6.11 4.37
N ALA A 203 14.00 6.50 5.63
CA ALA A 203 14.27 7.85 6.14
C ALA A 203 15.74 8.27 5.95
N LEU A 204 16.67 7.31 6.01
CA LEU A 204 18.10 7.55 5.82
C LEU A 204 18.45 8.02 4.40
N GLN A 205 17.56 7.86 3.43
CA GLN A 205 17.79 8.23 2.03
C GLN A 205 17.40 9.70 1.72
N PHE A 206 16.87 10.44 2.69
CA PHE A 206 16.41 11.82 2.51
C PHE A 206 17.28 12.82 3.29
N PRO A 207 18.49 13.15 2.81
CA PRO A 207 19.33 14.16 3.45
C PRO A 207 18.73 15.56 3.30
N ALA A 208 19.15 16.47 4.19
CA ALA A 208 18.82 17.89 4.06
C ALA A 208 19.34 18.43 2.72
N GLN A 209 18.52 19.25 2.07
CA GLN A 209 18.84 19.86 0.78
C GLN A 209 18.94 21.38 0.93
N THR A 210 19.97 21.97 0.32
CA THR A 210 20.10 23.42 0.20
C THR A 210 19.72 23.84 -1.21
N MET A 211 18.65 24.62 -1.32
CA MET A 211 18.25 25.21 -2.60
C MET A 211 19.12 26.43 -2.88
N THR A 212 19.64 26.52 -4.11
CA THR A 212 20.34 27.74 -4.53
C THR A 212 19.30 28.86 -4.71
N PRO A 213 19.43 30.01 -4.02
CA PRO A 213 18.49 31.11 -4.18
C PRO A 213 18.45 31.61 -5.62
N LEU A 214 17.26 31.99 -6.09
CA LEU A 214 17.09 32.63 -7.39
C LEU A 214 17.79 33.99 -7.38
N LYS A 215 18.88 34.12 -8.15
CA LYS A 215 19.70 35.34 -8.18
C LYS A 215 19.03 36.51 -8.94
N GLY A 216 18.11 36.22 -9.86
CA GLY A 216 17.41 37.22 -10.65
C GLY A 216 16.59 36.61 -11.78
N VAL A 217 15.66 37.38 -12.33
CA VAL A 217 14.87 37.02 -13.52
C VAL A 217 15.02 38.13 -14.55
N ASP A 218 15.57 37.80 -15.71
CA ASP A 218 15.64 38.73 -16.84
C ASP A 218 14.37 38.63 -17.68
N MET A 219 13.59 39.72 -17.74
CA MET A 219 12.41 39.80 -18.60
C MET A 219 12.69 40.69 -19.81
N ARG A 220 12.58 40.12 -21.01
CA ARG A 220 12.58 40.88 -22.27
C ARG A 220 11.14 41.17 -22.69
N THR A 221 10.67 42.38 -22.42
CA THR A 221 9.52 42.96 -23.11
C THR A 221 10.04 43.68 -24.36
N GLY A 222 9.56 43.35 -25.57
CA GLY A 222 9.94 44.12 -26.78
C GLY A 222 9.49 45.59 -26.68
N SER A 223 9.89 46.56 -27.51
CA SER A 223 11.04 46.70 -28.40
C SER A 223 12.12 47.58 -27.75
N THR A 224 13.35 47.06 -27.66
CA THR A 224 14.65 47.78 -27.55
C THR A 224 14.79 48.93 -26.55
N VAL A 225 14.25 48.81 -25.34
CA VAL A 225 14.80 49.50 -24.17
C VAL A 225 15.29 48.40 -23.20
N PRO A 226 16.53 48.47 -22.67
CA PRO A 226 17.03 47.46 -21.75
C PRO A 226 16.04 47.23 -20.60
N GLY A 227 15.59 45.97 -20.46
CA GLY A 227 14.54 45.57 -19.53
C GLY A 227 14.90 45.87 -18.07
N ALA A 228 13.87 46.07 -17.25
CA ALA A 228 14.02 46.30 -15.82
C ALA A 228 14.59 45.05 -15.13
N THR A 229 15.77 45.18 -14.50
CA THR A 229 16.33 44.14 -13.62
C THR A 229 15.68 44.27 -12.25
N VAL A 230 14.95 43.24 -11.82
CA VAL A 230 14.45 43.15 -10.44
C VAL A 230 15.46 42.35 -9.62
N ASN A 231 16.21 43.05 -8.77
CA ASN A 231 17.10 42.42 -7.80
C ASN A 231 16.28 42.05 -6.55
N PHE A 232 16.30 40.77 -6.17
CA PHE A 232 15.73 40.34 -4.90
C PHE A 232 16.78 40.47 -3.80
N PRO A 233 16.49 41.14 -2.67
CA PRO A 233 17.41 41.22 -1.56
C PRO A 233 17.65 39.82 -0.98
N SER A 234 18.93 39.53 -0.73
CA SER A 234 19.43 38.30 -0.09
C SER A 234 18.97 38.18 1.36
#